data_AF-A0A1Z2L5S9-F1
#
_entry.id   AF-A0A1Z2L5S9-F1
#
_cell.length_a   1.000
_cell.length_b   1.000
_cell.length_c   1.000
_cell.angle_alpha   90.00
_cell.angle_beta   90.00
_cell.angle_gamma   90.00
#
_symmetry.space_group_name_H-M   'P 1'
#
loop_
_entity.id
_entity.type
_entity.pdbx_description
1 polymer ?
#
loop_
_entity_poly.entity_id
_entity_poly.type
_entity_poly.pdbx_seq_one_letter_code
_entity_poly.pdbx_strand_id
1 'polypeptide(L)'
;MRERYRQATAEWRVTGLPPLETAYWLAKPAALIQGTWDEPKEAADWLGERLAEYAPRFGSAADRDTARLAGRTAHAAATLAWGGDISLGHYLGRPLFLSLAVVTCSPNRAHPELECPLT
;
A
#
# COMPACT_ATOMS: atom_id res chain seq x y z
N MET A 1 -6.53 -26.57 17.29
CA MET A 1 -6.28 -25.98 15.95
C MET A 1 -7.15 -24.75 15.69
N ARG A 2 -8.48 -24.83 15.85
CA ARG A 2 -9.40 -23.70 15.63
C ARG A 2 -9.16 -22.47 16.53
N GLU A 3 -8.74 -22.67 17.79
CA GLU A 3 -8.47 -21.57 18.71
C GLU A 3 -7.24 -20.75 18.33
N ARG A 4 -6.09 -21.41 18.12
CA ARG A 4 -4.87 -20.75 17.63
C ARG A 4 -5.10 -20.04 16.31
N TYR A 5 -5.91 -20.63 15.41
CA TYR A 5 -6.25 -19.99 14.15
C TYR A 5 -7.07 -18.71 14.36
N ARG A 6 -8.12 -18.73 15.20
CA ARG A 6 -8.89 -17.52 15.54
C ARG A 6 -8.03 -16.44 16.16
N GLN A 7 -7.15 -16.82 17.08
CA GLN A 7 -6.23 -15.91 17.74
C GLN A 7 -5.25 -15.27 16.73
N ALA A 8 -4.63 -16.08 15.87
CA ALA A 8 -3.74 -15.58 14.81
C ALA A 8 -4.46 -14.63 13.85
N THR A 9 -5.72 -14.91 13.50
CA THR A 9 -6.53 -14.02 12.66
C THR A 9 -6.83 -12.69 13.37
N ALA A 10 -7.12 -12.71 14.67
CA ALA A 10 -7.36 -11.50 15.45
C ALA A 10 -6.08 -10.66 15.60
N GLU A 11 -4.95 -11.29 15.87
CA GLU A 11 -3.63 -10.63 15.99
C GLU A 11 -3.21 -10.02 14.65
N TRP A 12 -3.41 -10.73 13.53
CA TRP A 12 -3.06 -10.25 12.20
C TRP A 12 -3.78 -8.93 11.83
N ARG A 13 -5.06 -8.79 12.20
CA ARG A 13 -5.88 -7.61 11.86
C ARG A 13 -5.25 -6.32 12.38
N VAL A 14 -4.59 -6.35 13.53
CA VAL A 14 -4.00 -5.16 14.15
C VAL A 14 -2.53 -4.94 13.77
N THR A 15 -1.91 -5.87 13.04
CA THR A 15 -0.52 -5.73 12.59
C THR A 15 -0.40 -4.87 11.34
N GLY A 16 0.70 -4.13 11.23
CA GLY A 16 1.13 -3.46 10.00
C GLY A 16 1.71 -4.40 8.93
N LEU A 17 1.50 -5.72 9.05
CA LEU A 17 1.94 -6.68 8.04
C LEU A 17 1.03 -6.62 6.81
N PRO A 18 1.60 -6.52 5.60
CA PRO A 18 0.82 -6.55 4.37
C PRO A 18 -0.05 -7.81 4.26
N PRO A 19 -1.32 -7.67 3.84
CA PRO A 19 -2.17 -8.79 3.48
C PRO A 19 -1.66 -9.54 2.25
N LEU A 20 -2.20 -10.74 2.04
CA LEU A 20 -1.96 -11.50 0.80
C LEU A 20 -2.55 -10.79 -0.41
N GLU A 21 -3.77 -10.24 -0.27
CA GLU A 21 -4.42 -9.41 -1.28
C GLU A 21 -4.54 -7.98 -0.74
N THR A 22 -4.05 -7.00 -1.51
CA THR A 22 -3.90 -5.61 -1.06
C THR A 22 -5.19 -5.01 -0.50
N ALA A 23 -6.34 -5.31 -1.11
CA ALA A 23 -7.64 -4.78 -0.68
C ALA A 23 -8.01 -5.14 0.77
N TYR A 24 -7.47 -6.22 1.35
CA TYR A 24 -7.74 -6.57 2.75
C TYR A 24 -7.11 -5.60 3.76
N TRP A 25 -6.37 -4.58 3.30
CA TRP A 25 -6.11 -3.41 4.12
C TRP A 25 -7.40 -2.70 4.57
N LEU A 26 -8.49 -2.74 3.79
CA LEU A 26 -9.80 -2.18 4.17
C LEU A 26 -10.41 -2.90 5.39
N ALA A 27 -10.08 -4.16 5.61
CA ALA A 27 -10.54 -4.93 6.77
C ALA A 27 -9.69 -4.71 8.03
N LYS A 28 -8.61 -3.92 7.94
CA LYS A 28 -7.75 -3.60 9.08
C LYS A 28 -8.22 -2.31 9.77
N PRO A 29 -7.91 -2.10 11.07
CA PRO A 29 -8.35 -0.93 11.82
C PRO A 29 -7.85 0.38 11.22
N ALA A 30 -8.68 1.43 11.32
CA ALA A 30 -8.36 2.79 10.92
C ALA A 30 -7.04 3.33 11.51
N ALA A 31 -6.64 2.86 12.69
CA ALA A 31 -5.39 3.25 13.34
C ALA A 31 -4.11 2.93 12.54
N LEU A 32 -4.19 2.06 11.53
CA LEU A 32 -3.06 1.75 10.65
C LEU A 32 -2.98 2.67 9.43
N ILE A 33 -4.00 3.48 9.16
CA ILE A 33 -4.05 4.39 8.02
C ILE A 33 -3.07 5.54 8.22
N GLN A 34 -2.17 5.73 7.26
CA GLN A 34 -1.16 6.79 7.31
C GLN A 34 -1.62 8.09 6.61
N GLY A 35 -2.68 8.01 5.82
CA GLY A 35 -3.26 9.14 5.09
C GLY A 35 -4.45 8.70 4.25
N THR A 36 -5.30 9.68 3.92
CA THR A 36 -6.43 9.54 3.00
C THR A 36 -6.43 10.70 2.03
N TRP A 37 -6.94 10.45 0.83
CA TRP A 37 -6.98 11.42 -0.24
C TRP A 37 -8.29 11.24 -1.02
N ASP A 38 -8.84 12.35 -1.48
CA ASP A 38 -10.05 12.34 -2.31
C ASP A 38 -9.70 12.07 -3.77
N GLU A 39 -8.53 12.55 -4.22
CA GLU A 39 -8.10 12.44 -5.61
C GLU A 39 -7.00 11.37 -5.80
N PRO A 40 -7.13 10.45 -6.79
CA PRO A 40 -6.12 9.44 -7.10
C PRO A 40 -4.71 10.01 -7.31
N LYS A 41 -4.63 11.23 -7.86
CA LYS A 41 -3.36 11.92 -8.10
C LYS A 41 -2.66 12.29 -6.79
N GLU A 42 -3.39 12.77 -5.79
CA GLU A 42 -2.79 13.18 -4.51
C GLU A 42 -2.21 11.98 -3.76
N ALA A 43 -2.92 10.85 -3.78
CA ALA A 43 -2.43 9.60 -3.21
C ALA A 43 -1.18 9.07 -3.96
N ALA A 44 -1.15 9.23 -5.29
CA ALA A 44 0.01 8.87 -6.10
C ALA A 44 1.20 9.81 -5.87
N ASP A 45 0.96 11.11 -5.68
CA ASP A 45 2.00 12.09 -5.35
C ASP A 45 2.63 11.75 -3.99
N TRP A 46 1.81 11.44 -2.97
CA TRP A 46 2.30 10.93 -1.70
C TRP A 46 3.18 9.68 -1.87
N LEU A 47 2.76 8.72 -2.69
CA LEU A 47 3.56 7.53 -2.99
C LEU A 47 4.90 7.89 -3.65
N GLY A 48 4.89 8.85 -4.59
CA GLY A 48 6.09 9.38 -5.22
C GLY A 48 7.06 10.03 -4.24
N GLU A 49 6.56 10.82 -3.30
CA GLU A 49 7.36 11.43 -2.23
C GLU A 49 8.00 10.38 -1.33
N ARG A 50 7.25 9.35 -0.90
CA ARG A 50 7.81 8.23 -0.14
C ARG A 50 8.90 7.49 -0.92
N LEU A 51 8.66 7.23 -2.21
CA LEU A 51 9.67 6.58 -3.06
C LEU A 51 10.94 7.43 -3.19
N ALA A 52 10.81 8.74 -3.39
CA ALA A 52 11.94 9.66 -3.48
C ALA A 52 12.73 9.75 -2.15
N GLU A 53 12.04 9.80 -1.02
CA GLU A 53 12.64 9.83 0.33
C GLU A 53 13.53 8.61 0.59
N TYR A 54 13.09 7.42 0.16
CA TYR A 54 13.84 6.18 0.35
C TYR A 54 14.78 5.83 -0.80
N ALA A 55 14.67 6.49 -1.95
CA ALA A 55 15.46 6.18 -3.15
C ALA A 55 16.97 6.00 -2.88
N PRO A 56 17.66 6.88 -2.12
CA PRO A 56 19.09 6.70 -1.86
C PRO A 56 19.47 5.35 -1.23
N ARG A 57 18.52 4.70 -0.53
CA ARG A 57 18.71 3.44 0.20
C ARG A 57 18.33 2.20 -0.62
N PHE A 58 17.73 2.35 -1.80
CA PHE A 58 17.39 1.18 -2.61
C PHE A 58 18.64 0.44 -3.08
N GLY A 59 18.62 -0.88 -2.97
CA GLY A 59 19.78 -1.72 -3.24
C GLY A 59 20.21 -1.81 -4.71
N SER A 60 19.34 -1.44 -5.66
CA SER A 60 19.63 -1.49 -7.10
C SER A 60 19.63 -0.09 -7.72
N ALA A 61 20.58 0.19 -8.62
CA ALA A 61 20.62 1.46 -9.34
C ALA A 61 19.34 1.69 -10.17
N ALA A 62 18.80 0.62 -10.76
CA ALA A 62 17.56 0.68 -11.52
C ALA A 62 16.35 1.05 -10.66
N ASP A 63 16.33 0.75 -9.36
CA ASP A 63 15.23 1.18 -8.47
C ASP A 63 15.38 2.63 -8.03
N ARG A 64 16.60 3.19 -8.08
CA ARG A 64 16.90 4.60 -7.78
C ARG A 64 16.67 5.53 -8.96
N ASP A 65 16.51 4.99 -10.15
CA ASP A 65 16.32 5.75 -11.37
C ASP A 65 15.07 6.65 -11.27
N THR A 66 15.27 7.96 -11.39
CA THR A 66 14.23 8.95 -11.17
C THR A 66 13.12 8.86 -12.22
N ALA A 67 13.45 8.51 -13.47
CA ALA A 67 12.46 8.33 -14.51
C ALA A 67 11.57 7.11 -14.23
N ARG A 68 12.16 6.03 -13.72
CA ARG A 68 11.41 4.85 -13.28
C ARG A 68 10.51 5.13 -12.09
N LEU A 69 10.98 5.91 -11.11
CA LEU A 69 10.15 6.32 -9.97
C LEU A 69 8.97 7.18 -10.43
N ALA A 70 9.20 8.16 -11.31
CA ALA A 70 8.13 8.95 -11.92
C ALA A 70 7.13 8.09 -12.69
N GLY A 71 7.62 7.08 -13.43
CA GLY A 71 6.76 6.11 -14.12
C GLY A 71 5.90 5.28 -13.17
N ARG A 72 6.44 4.87 -12.01
CA ARG A 72 5.66 4.18 -10.96
C ARG A 72 4.57 5.08 -10.37
N THR A 73 4.88 6.35 -10.11
CA THR A 73 3.90 7.34 -9.65
C THR A 73 2.79 7.57 -10.66
N ALA A 74 3.13 7.75 -11.94
CA ALA A 74 2.13 7.93 -13.00
C ALA A 74 1.24 6.69 -13.16
N HIS A 75 1.84 5.49 -13.11
CA HIS A 75 1.09 4.24 -13.12
C HIS A 75 0.17 4.11 -11.91
N ALA A 76 0.63 4.50 -10.72
CA ALA A 76 -0.19 4.50 -9.52
C ALA A 76 -1.41 5.40 -9.66
N ALA A 77 -1.23 6.65 -10.12
CA ALA A 77 -2.34 7.57 -10.35
C ALA A 77 -3.39 6.98 -11.30
N ALA A 78 -2.94 6.40 -12.42
CA ALA A 78 -3.83 5.75 -13.38
C ALA A 78 -4.56 4.56 -12.75
N THR A 79 -3.86 3.69 -12.02
CA THR A 79 -4.43 2.50 -11.35
C THR A 79 -5.48 2.86 -10.31
N LEU A 80 -5.16 3.83 -9.45
CA LEU A 80 -6.07 4.32 -8.43
C LEU A 80 -7.32 4.97 -9.05
N ALA A 81 -7.17 5.69 -10.16
CA ALA A 81 -8.29 6.37 -10.83
C ALA A 81 -9.37 5.43 -11.39
N TRP A 82 -9.03 4.17 -11.71
CA TRP A 82 -10.02 3.18 -12.11
C TRP A 82 -10.42 2.23 -10.96
N GLY A 83 -10.00 2.50 -9.73
CA GLY A 83 -10.40 1.73 -8.55
C GLY A 83 -9.49 0.52 -8.24
N GLY A 84 -8.29 0.46 -8.79
CA GLY A 84 -7.30 -0.56 -8.45
C GLY A 84 -6.42 -0.14 -7.27
N ASP A 85 -5.80 -1.12 -6.59
CA ASP A 85 -4.87 -0.89 -5.48
C ASP A 85 -3.41 -0.87 -5.95
N ILE A 86 -2.55 -0.22 -5.15
CA ILE A 86 -1.10 -0.24 -5.33
C ILE A 86 -0.44 -0.91 -4.12
N SER A 87 0.51 -1.81 -4.40
CA SER A 87 1.40 -2.41 -3.41
C SER A 87 2.81 -2.47 -3.98
N LEU A 88 3.76 -1.82 -3.32
CA LEU A 88 5.16 -1.74 -3.71
C LEU A 88 6.05 -2.26 -2.58
N GLY A 89 7.14 -2.92 -2.97
CA GLY A 89 8.10 -3.51 -2.06
C GLY A 89 9.53 -3.22 -2.50
N HIS A 90 10.35 -2.69 -1.60
CA HIS A 90 11.75 -2.35 -1.85
C HIS A 90 12.66 -2.80 -0.71
N TYR A 91 13.74 -3.50 -1.03
CA TYR A 91 14.81 -3.73 -0.07
C TYR A 91 15.66 -2.46 0.09
N LEU A 92 15.82 -1.99 1.32
CA LEU A 92 16.65 -0.83 1.68
C LEU A 92 18.08 -1.24 2.11
N GLY A 93 18.48 -2.47 1.79
CA GLY A 93 19.60 -3.19 2.39
C GLY A 93 19.11 -4.27 3.36
N ARG A 94 19.81 -5.40 3.48
CA ARG A 94 19.37 -6.50 4.36
C ARG A 94 19.59 -6.12 5.84
N PRO A 95 18.63 -6.36 6.76
CA PRO A 95 17.33 -7.03 6.56
C PRO A 95 16.14 -6.09 6.31
N LEU A 96 16.38 -4.79 6.06
CA LEU A 96 15.33 -3.77 5.96
C LEU A 96 14.54 -3.85 4.65
N PHE A 97 13.21 -3.83 4.78
CA PHE A 97 12.27 -3.85 3.68
C PHE A 97 11.23 -2.74 3.85
N LEU A 98 11.03 -1.96 2.79
CA LEU A 98 9.98 -0.96 2.68
C LEU A 98 8.79 -1.59 1.96
N SER A 99 7.62 -1.55 2.60
CA SER A 99 6.34 -1.87 1.98
C SER A 99 5.46 -0.62 1.97
N LEU A 100 4.97 -0.25 0.81
CA LEU A 100 4.05 0.87 0.61
C LEU A 100 2.79 0.34 -0.07
N ALA A 101 1.63 0.66 0.48
CA ALA A 101 0.35 0.31 -0.13
C ALA A 101 -0.59 1.53 -0.13
N VAL A 102 -1.32 1.68 -1.22
CA VAL A 102 -2.41 2.65 -1.37
C VAL A 102 -3.62 1.87 -1.87
N VAL A 103 -4.72 1.96 -1.14
CA VAL A 103 -5.89 1.11 -1.33
C VAL A 103 -7.08 1.99 -1.63
N THR A 104 -7.81 1.70 -2.71
CA THR A 104 -9.01 2.46 -3.06
C THR A 104 -10.15 1.99 -2.17
N CYS A 105 -10.93 2.91 -1.61
CA CYS A 105 -12.10 2.55 -0.79
C CYS A 105 -13.33 2.25 -1.66
N SER A 106 -13.78 3.22 -2.46
CA SER A 106 -14.98 3.06 -3.28
C SER A 106 -14.88 3.83 -4.60
N PRO A 107 -15.08 3.17 -5.75
CA PRO A 107 -15.18 1.71 -5.91
C PRO A 107 -13.79 1.04 -5.76
N ASN A 108 -13.64 0.09 -4.84
CA ASN A 108 -12.54 -0.87 -4.90
C ASN A 108 -12.91 -1.98 -5.88
N ARG A 109 -12.11 -2.21 -6.92
CA ARG A 109 -12.42 -3.23 -7.94
C ARG A 109 -12.02 -4.64 -7.57
N ALA A 110 -11.04 -4.81 -6.69
CA ALA A 110 -10.59 -6.13 -6.28
C ALA A 110 -11.60 -6.78 -5.32
N HIS A 111 -12.11 -5.99 -4.37
CA HIS A 111 -13.10 -6.41 -3.38
C HIS A 111 -14.17 -5.32 -3.17
N PRO A 112 -15.16 -5.20 -4.08
CA PRO A 112 -16.23 -4.21 -3.99
C PRO A 112 -17.12 -4.33 -2.75
N GLU A 113 -17.08 -5.47 -2.06
CA GLU A 113 -17.83 -5.76 -0.85
C GLU A 113 -17.19 -5.22 0.44
N LEU A 114 -15.92 -4.82 0.40
CA LEU A 114 -15.23 -4.28 1.56
C LEU A 114 -15.55 -2.79 1.73
N GLU A 115 -15.95 -2.43 2.96
CA GLU A 115 -16.27 -1.05 3.31
C GLU A 115 -15.01 -0.23 3.59
N CYS A 116 -15.12 1.09 3.43
CA CYS A 116 -14.02 1.99 3.78
C CYS A 116 -13.88 2.05 5.32
N PRO A 117 -12.68 1.89 5.89
CA PRO A 117 -12.49 1.84 7.34
C PRO A 117 -12.72 3.16 8.09
N LEU A 118 -12.97 4.26 7.37
CA LEU A 118 -13.16 5.60 7.93
C LEU A 118 -14.56 6.20 7.71
N THR A 119 -15.50 5.39 7.21
CA THR A 119 -16.92 5.77 7.09
C THR A 119 -17.72 5.48 8.34
#